data_AF-A0A143QAR8-F1
#
_entry.id   AF-A0A143QAR8-F1
#
_cell.length_a   1.000
_cell.length_b   1.000
_cell.length_c   1.000
_cell.angle_alpha   90.00
_cell.angle_beta   90.00
_cell.angle_gamma   90.00
#
_symmetry.space_group_name_H-M   'P 1'
#
loop_
_entity.id
_entity.type
_entity.pdbx_description
1 polymer ?
#
loop_
_entity_poly.entity_id
_entity_poly.type
_entity_poly.pdbx_seq_one_letter_code
_entity_poly.pdbx_strand_id
1 'polypeptide(L)'
;MRIQKSVRAAVVASAAVVGLVVGSGSASAAVDDSNSVVDGGGNTITVSQSDTFINSVFPLDGSPLTREWFHNGRAIVDVTGPDAEDFSGTVTIGYQVGYPASLGGELTFDYTTPGLSISSDDFTLSDVLPQAGVGVTLEPGPGIETVEVASGAASGAHTEIQIANLHGTATNIAGNVSVRPYVQVVSDNGDVATTFGQPWRFN
;
A
#
# COMPACT_ATOMS: atom_id res chain seq x y z
N MET A 1 -24.91 -83.33 -41.07
CA MET A 1 -25.73 -82.12 -40.86
C MET A 1 -26.10 -82.01 -39.39
N ARG A 2 -25.48 -81.09 -38.65
CA ARG A 2 -26.05 -80.36 -37.51
C ARG A 2 -25.06 -79.25 -37.12
N ILE A 3 -25.47 -78.02 -37.43
CA ILE A 3 -24.78 -76.77 -37.09
C ILE A 3 -25.17 -76.42 -35.66
N GLN A 4 -24.19 -76.16 -34.79
CA GLN A 4 -24.39 -75.40 -33.55
C GLN A 4 -23.33 -74.30 -33.52
N LYS A 5 -23.79 -73.04 -33.68
CA LYS A 5 -23.07 -71.82 -33.33
C LYS A 5 -23.27 -71.58 -31.82
N SER A 6 -22.23 -71.20 -31.08
CA SER A 6 -22.38 -70.33 -29.90
C SER A 6 -21.00 -69.82 -29.48
N VAL A 7 -20.70 -68.54 -29.70
CA VAL A 7 -20.85 -67.39 -28.79
C VAL A 7 -19.47 -67.02 -28.23
N ARG A 8 -19.10 -65.77 -28.53
CA ARG A 8 -17.87 -65.07 -28.20
C ARG A 8 -17.88 -64.69 -26.72
N ALA A 9 -16.74 -64.76 -26.04
CA ALA A 9 -16.49 -64.01 -24.83
C ALA A 9 -15.09 -63.39 -24.93
N ALA A 10 -15.04 -62.17 -25.49
CA ALA A 10 -13.86 -61.31 -25.39
C ALA A 10 -14.00 -60.50 -24.11
N VAL A 11 -13.16 -60.80 -23.11
CA VAL A 11 -13.06 -60.03 -21.87
C VAL A 11 -12.17 -58.83 -22.18
N VAL A 12 -12.75 -57.64 -22.25
CA VAL A 12 -12.01 -56.37 -22.32
C VAL A 12 -11.77 -55.92 -20.89
N ALA A 13 -10.52 -55.95 -20.45
CA ALA A 13 -10.09 -55.39 -19.17
C ALA A 13 -9.86 -53.88 -19.35
N SER A 14 -10.77 -53.07 -18.82
CA SER A 14 -10.63 -51.60 -18.79
C SER A 14 -9.81 -51.21 -17.56
N ALA A 15 -8.58 -50.76 -17.75
CA ALA A 15 -7.78 -50.15 -16.69
C ALA A 15 -8.27 -48.70 -16.47
N ALA A 16 -8.90 -48.43 -15.33
CA ALA A 16 -9.25 -47.07 -14.93
C ALA A 16 -8.00 -46.36 -14.39
N VAL A 17 -7.44 -45.43 -15.16
CA VAL A 17 -6.41 -44.50 -14.67
C VAL A 17 -7.12 -43.37 -13.93
N VAL A 18 -7.08 -43.39 -12.60
CA VAL A 18 -7.49 -42.24 -11.78
C VAL A 18 -6.29 -41.28 -11.73
N GLY A 19 -6.33 -40.26 -12.59
CA GLY A 19 -5.39 -39.15 -12.51
C GLY A 19 -5.77 -38.24 -11.35
N LEU A 20 -4.99 -38.27 -10.27
CA LEU A 20 -5.07 -37.29 -9.19
C LEU A 20 -4.61 -35.94 -9.75
N VAL A 21 -5.57 -35.06 -10.03
CA VAL A 21 -5.28 -33.65 -10.31
C VAL A 21 -4.85 -33.01 -8.99
N VAL A 22 -3.55 -32.80 -8.83
CA VAL A 22 -3.03 -31.88 -7.81
C VAL A 22 -3.39 -30.48 -8.29
N GLY A 23 -4.50 -29.95 -7.80
CA GLY A 23 -4.80 -28.53 -7.94
C GLY A 23 -3.72 -27.76 -7.19
N SER A 24 -2.85 -27.07 -7.93
CA SER A 24 -2.04 -25.99 -7.39
C SER A 24 -2.99 -24.90 -6.90
N GLY A 25 -3.41 -25.00 -5.65
CA GLY A 25 -4.08 -23.91 -4.97
C GLY A 25 -3.07 -22.79 -4.84
N SER A 26 -3.13 -21.80 -5.72
CA SER A 26 -2.51 -20.51 -5.50
C SER A 26 -3.09 -20.00 -4.17
N ALA A 27 -2.24 -19.85 -3.16
CA ALA A 27 -2.63 -19.17 -1.94
C ALA A 27 -3.04 -17.75 -2.36
N SER A 28 -4.34 -17.50 -2.38
CA SER A 28 -4.89 -16.17 -2.60
C SER A 28 -4.55 -15.36 -1.35
N ALA A 29 -3.42 -14.65 -1.35
CA ALA A 29 -3.26 -13.55 -0.41
C ALA A 29 -4.47 -12.62 -0.61
N ALA A 30 -5.10 -12.19 0.48
CA ALA A 30 -6.25 -11.30 0.37
C ALA A 30 -5.73 -9.97 -0.18
N VAL A 31 -6.00 -9.72 -1.45
CA VAL A 31 -5.73 -8.43 -2.10
C VAL A 31 -6.80 -7.46 -1.62
N ASP A 32 -6.38 -6.33 -1.06
CA ASP A 32 -7.27 -5.28 -0.57
C ASP A 32 -7.78 -4.44 -1.75
N ASP A 33 -6.89 -4.07 -2.67
CA ASP A 33 -7.18 -3.33 -3.87
C ASP A 33 -6.12 -3.58 -4.96
N SER A 34 -6.51 -3.38 -6.22
CA SER A 34 -5.62 -3.57 -7.36
C SER A 34 -6.02 -2.69 -8.55
N ASN A 35 -5.05 -2.33 -9.36
CA ASN A 35 -5.25 -1.70 -10.67
C ASN A 35 -4.23 -2.25 -11.68
N SER A 36 -4.51 -2.12 -12.97
CA SER A 36 -3.62 -2.62 -14.02
C SER A 36 -3.57 -1.71 -15.23
N VAL A 37 -2.44 -1.74 -15.94
CA VAL A 37 -2.25 -1.11 -17.24
C VAL A 37 -1.65 -2.12 -18.22
N VAL A 38 -2.01 -2.03 -19.49
CA VAL A 38 -1.37 -2.81 -20.56
C VAL A 38 -0.35 -1.91 -21.25
N ASP A 39 0.91 -2.33 -21.27
CA ASP A 39 2.00 -1.58 -21.90
C ASP A 39 1.97 -1.69 -23.44
N GLY A 40 2.84 -0.93 -24.10
CA GLY A 40 2.98 -0.95 -25.56
C GLY A 40 3.49 -2.27 -26.14
N GLY A 41 4.13 -3.13 -25.32
CA GLY A 41 4.62 -4.46 -25.69
C GLY A 41 3.58 -5.57 -25.53
N GLY A 42 2.44 -5.27 -24.91
CA GLY A 42 1.36 -6.22 -24.63
C GLY A 42 1.50 -6.93 -23.29
N ASN A 43 2.41 -6.50 -22.39
CA ASN A 43 2.41 -6.96 -21.01
C ASN A 43 1.32 -6.23 -20.22
N THR A 44 0.64 -6.96 -19.34
CA THR A 44 -0.26 -6.40 -18.33
C THR A 44 0.51 -6.23 -17.04
N ILE A 45 0.69 -4.99 -16.60
CA ILE A 45 1.30 -4.61 -15.33
C ILE A 45 0.16 -4.40 -14.33
N THR A 46 0.12 -5.22 -13.29
CA THR A 46 -0.87 -5.16 -12.22
C THR A 46 -0.18 -4.72 -10.94
N VAL A 47 -0.71 -3.68 -10.31
CA VAL A 47 -0.28 -3.22 -8.98
C VAL A 47 -1.40 -3.53 -7.98
N SER A 48 -1.03 -4.03 -6.80
CA SER A 48 -1.99 -4.34 -5.75
C SER A 48 -1.45 -4.04 -4.36
N GLN A 49 -2.39 -3.81 -3.44
CA GLN A 49 -2.16 -3.70 -2.00
C GLN A 49 -2.74 -4.94 -1.33
N SER A 50 -2.04 -5.46 -0.33
CA SER A 50 -2.53 -6.56 0.51
C SER A 50 -2.11 -6.38 1.96
N ASP A 51 -2.84 -7.02 2.86
CA ASP A 51 -2.59 -7.00 4.31
C ASP A 51 -2.51 -5.58 4.89
N THR A 52 -3.25 -4.64 4.30
CA THR A 52 -3.25 -3.22 4.67
C THR A 52 -3.90 -3.04 6.04
N PHE A 53 -3.09 -2.68 7.03
CA PHE A 53 -3.55 -2.41 8.37
C PHE A 53 -2.95 -1.12 8.90
N ILE A 54 -3.82 -0.14 9.18
CA ILE A 54 -3.43 1.14 9.77
C ILE A 54 -4.02 1.26 11.17
N ASN A 55 -3.15 1.24 12.17
CA ASN A 55 -3.52 1.30 13.57
C ASN A 55 -3.35 2.73 14.11
N SER A 56 -4.45 3.38 14.45
CA SER A 56 -4.41 4.65 15.17
C SER A 56 -4.07 4.43 16.64
N VAL A 57 -3.19 5.27 17.17
CA VAL A 57 -2.76 5.21 18.57
C VAL A 57 -3.01 6.55 19.27
N PHE A 58 -3.01 6.52 20.60
CA PHE A 58 -2.96 7.76 21.37
C PHE A 58 -1.66 8.50 21.05
N PRO A 59 -1.72 9.81 20.73
CA PRO A 59 -0.54 10.60 20.45
C PRO A 59 0.45 10.57 21.61
N LEU A 60 1.71 10.30 21.31
CA LEU A 60 2.78 10.24 22.30
C LEU A 60 3.06 11.60 22.95
N ASP A 61 2.77 12.70 22.23
CA ASP A 61 2.89 14.08 22.71
C ASP A 61 1.74 14.50 23.67
N GLY A 62 0.71 13.65 23.82
CA GLY A 62 -0.48 13.93 24.63
C GLY A 62 -1.37 15.05 24.08
N SER A 63 -1.11 15.53 22.87
CA SER A 63 -1.86 16.63 22.25
C SER A 63 -3.20 16.15 21.70
N PRO A 64 -4.32 16.82 22.01
CA PRO A 64 -5.61 16.53 21.39
C PRO A 64 -5.67 16.94 19.91
N LEU A 65 -4.67 17.69 19.43
CA LEU A 65 -4.55 18.17 18.05
C LEU A 65 -3.63 17.30 17.20
N THR A 66 -3.04 16.26 17.79
CA THR A 66 -2.18 15.30 17.11
C THR A 66 -2.96 14.04 16.78
N ARG A 67 -2.71 13.47 15.61
CA ARG A 67 -3.15 12.12 15.23
C ARG A 67 -1.91 11.31 14.91
N GLU A 68 -1.81 10.11 15.47
CA GLU A 68 -0.65 9.23 15.32
C GLU A 68 -1.13 7.83 14.91
N TRP A 69 -0.39 7.19 14.00
CA TRP A 69 -0.71 5.85 13.51
C TRP A 69 0.51 5.05 13.06
N PHE A 70 0.32 3.72 12.98
CA PHE A 70 1.27 2.76 12.42
C PHE A 70 0.65 1.99 11.25
N HIS A 71 1.38 1.86 10.15
CA HIS A 71 0.95 1.15 8.95
C HIS A 71 1.76 -0.12 8.70
N ASN A 72 1.03 -1.19 8.41
CA ASN A 72 1.54 -2.46 7.91
C ASN A 72 0.83 -2.78 6.60
N GLY A 73 1.53 -3.38 5.66
CA GLY A 73 0.94 -3.75 4.37
C GLY A 73 1.98 -4.24 3.39
N ARG A 74 1.51 -4.69 2.23
CA ARG A 74 2.35 -5.19 1.14
C ARG A 74 1.92 -4.55 -0.16
N ALA A 75 2.89 -4.03 -0.90
CA ALA A 75 2.75 -3.55 -2.26
C ALA A 75 3.27 -4.65 -3.20
N ILE A 76 2.43 -5.10 -4.13
CA ILE A 76 2.75 -6.16 -5.06
C ILE A 76 2.62 -5.64 -6.48
N VAL A 77 3.61 -5.93 -7.32
CA VAL A 77 3.57 -5.73 -8.76
C VAL A 77 3.70 -7.08 -9.44
N ASP A 78 2.69 -7.44 -10.22
CA ASP A 78 2.66 -8.62 -11.07
C ASP A 78 2.62 -8.19 -12.54
N VAL A 79 3.54 -8.73 -13.34
CA VAL A 79 3.60 -8.48 -14.78
C VAL A 79 3.34 -9.79 -15.51
N THR A 80 2.39 -9.77 -16.43
CA THR A 80 2.04 -10.93 -17.26
C THR A 80 2.07 -10.56 -18.72
N GLY A 81 2.78 -11.31 -19.55
CA GLY A 81 2.89 -11.00 -20.97
C GLY A 81 4.12 -11.66 -21.61
N PRO A 82 4.36 -11.39 -22.90
CA PRO A 82 5.47 -11.97 -23.65
C PRO A 82 6.85 -11.64 -23.07
N ASP A 83 7.02 -10.45 -22.49
CA ASP A 83 8.31 -9.92 -22.01
C ASP A 83 8.26 -9.59 -20.50
N ALA A 84 7.41 -10.29 -19.73
CA ALA A 84 7.19 -10.01 -18.32
C ALA A 84 8.47 -10.12 -17.46
N GLU A 85 9.37 -11.04 -17.79
CA GLU A 85 10.63 -11.24 -17.05
C GLU A 85 11.64 -10.11 -17.27
N ASP A 86 11.48 -9.33 -18.34
CA ASP A 86 12.34 -8.19 -18.67
C ASP A 86 11.78 -6.86 -18.13
N PHE A 87 10.68 -6.92 -17.38
CA PHE A 87 10.09 -5.74 -16.76
C PHE A 87 11.08 -5.03 -15.81
N SER A 88 11.08 -3.70 -15.85
CA SER A 88 11.80 -2.83 -14.94
C SER A 88 11.00 -1.55 -14.70
N GLY A 89 11.02 -1.07 -13.46
CA GLY A 89 10.34 0.15 -13.06
C GLY A 89 10.58 0.52 -11.60
N THR A 90 9.84 1.53 -11.14
CA THR A 90 9.86 2.01 -9.74
C THR A 90 8.48 1.89 -9.13
N VAL A 91 8.41 1.28 -7.94
CA VAL A 91 7.22 1.21 -7.10
C VAL A 91 7.31 2.29 -6.03
N THR A 92 6.23 3.04 -5.87
CA THR A 92 6.06 4.08 -4.85
C THR A 92 4.88 3.70 -3.97
N ILE A 93 5.06 3.81 -2.66
CA ILE A 93 4.04 3.59 -1.65
C ILE A 93 3.85 4.90 -0.89
N GLY A 94 2.60 5.31 -0.68
CA GLY A 94 2.33 6.57 -0.01
C GLY A 94 0.91 6.73 0.49
N TYR A 95 0.56 7.96 0.86
CA TYR A 95 -0.77 8.34 1.31
C TYR A 95 -1.31 9.54 0.54
N GLN A 96 -2.62 9.56 0.36
CA GLN A 96 -3.37 10.80 0.30
C GLN A 96 -3.83 11.16 1.70
N VAL A 97 -3.56 12.38 2.15
CA VAL A 97 -3.95 12.87 3.48
C VAL A 97 -4.85 14.09 3.35
N GLY A 98 -5.94 14.11 4.12
CA GLY A 98 -6.86 15.23 4.17
C GLY A 98 -7.29 15.54 5.59
N TYR A 99 -7.36 16.84 5.89
CA TYR A 99 -7.86 17.38 7.15
C TYR A 99 -8.61 18.70 6.91
N PRO A 100 -9.61 19.02 7.74
CA PRO A 100 -10.50 20.16 7.47
C PRO A 100 -9.91 21.52 7.87
N ALA A 101 -9.08 21.55 8.92
CA ALA A 101 -8.48 22.78 9.43
C ALA A 101 -7.23 22.48 10.26
N SER A 102 -6.37 23.48 10.41
CA SER A 102 -5.18 23.41 11.26
C SER A 102 -4.95 24.72 12.04
N LEU A 103 -4.11 24.63 13.06
CA LEU A 103 -3.66 25.75 13.88
C LEU A 103 -2.17 25.98 13.58
N GLY A 104 -1.85 26.42 12.35
CA GLY A 104 -0.46 26.43 11.85
C GLY A 104 0.08 25.01 11.61
N GLY A 105 -0.72 24.17 10.94
CA GLY A 105 -0.49 22.73 10.77
C GLY A 105 0.87 22.37 10.17
N GLU A 106 1.57 21.43 10.79
CA GLU A 106 2.74 20.76 10.23
C GLU A 106 2.43 19.26 10.13
N LEU A 107 2.62 18.69 8.94
CA LEU A 107 2.42 17.28 8.66
C LEU A 107 3.80 16.62 8.52
N THR A 108 4.15 15.75 9.45
CA THR A 108 5.47 15.12 9.49
C THR A 108 5.32 13.61 9.29
N PHE A 109 5.97 13.09 8.26
CA PHE A 109 6.10 11.64 8.05
C PHE A 109 7.55 11.26 8.30
N ASP A 110 7.79 10.59 9.41
CA ASP A 110 9.12 10.14 9.78
C ASP A 110 9.36 8.72 9.25
N TYR A 111 10.11 8.58 8.14
CA TYR A 111 10.75 7.31 7.77
C TYR A 111 12.19 7.30 8.33
N THR A 112 12.42 6.54 9.40
CA THR A 112 13.75 6.47 10.02
C THR A 112 14.66 5.53 9.22
N THR A 113 15.51 6.09 8.36
CA THR A 113 16.84 5.50 8.08
C THR A 113 17.83 6.11 9.07
N PRO A 114 18.77 5.33 9.65
CA PRO A 114 19.62 5.83 10.73
C PRO A 114 20.55 6.93 10.23
N GLY A 115 20.18 8.18 10.53
CA GLY A 115 20.97 9.37 10.26
C GLY A 115 20.90 10.30 11.48
N LEU A 116 22.06 10.53 12.08
CA LEU A 116 22.28 11.45 13.19
C LEU A 116 22.44 12.88 12.64
N SER A 117 21.79 13.89 13.23
CA SER A 117 22.20 15.28 13.08
C SER A 117 22.19 16.02 14.43
N ILE A 118 23.15 16.93 14.60
CA ILE A 118 23.50 17.67 15.83
C ILE A 118 23.24 19.17 15.64
N SER A 119 22.97 19.84 16.77
CA SER A 119 22.35 21.15 17.06
C SER A 119 23.12 22.45 16.73
N SER A 120 22.44 23.63 16.84
CA SER A 120 22.97 24.89 17.43
C SER A 120 21.88 25.93 17.82
N ASP A 121 22.22 26.78 18.80
CA ASP A 121 21.44 27.65 19.72
C ASP A 121 20.63 28.87 19.18
N ASP A 122 19.61 29.33 19.94
CA ASP A 122 19.60 30.66 20.59
C ASP A 122 18.46 30.82 21.64
N PHE A 123 18.68 31.59 22.71
CA PHE A 123 17.71 31.90 23.79
C PHE A 123 17.53 33.42 23.93
N THR A 124 16.29 33.90 23.92
CA THR A 124 15.96 35.28 24.34
C THR A 124 14.72 35.31 25.24
N LEU A 125 14.80 36.03 26.36
CA LEU A 125 13.69 36.38 27.24
C LEU A 125 13.38 37.87 27.13
N SER A 126 12.12 38.23 26.91
CA SER A 126 11.54 39.50 27.37
C SER A 126 10.04 39.56 27.06
N ASP A 127 9.17 39.64 28.08
CA ASP A 127 8.38 40.84 28.38
C ASP A 127 7.56 40.65 29.68
N VAL A 128 7.34 41.77 30.36
CA VAL A 128 6.98 41.93 31.77
C VAL A 128 5.53 42.43 31.85
N LEU A 129 4.65 41.57 32.40
CA LEU A 129 3.22 41.72 32.80
C LEU A 129 2.19 41.00 31.91
N PRO A 130 1.40 40.05 32.45
CA PRO A 130 0.57 39.14 31.67
C PRO A 130 -0.75 39.77 31.20
N GLN A 131 -0.92 39.91 29.89
CA GLN A 131 -2.24 39.96 29.26
C GLN A 131 -2.41 38.68 28.44
N ALA A 132 -2.99 37.63 29.03
CA ALA A 132 -3.21 36.35 28.35
C ALA A 132 -4.46 36.42 27.47
N GLY A 133 -4.34 37.05 26.30
CA GLY A 133 -5.24 36.83 25.18
C GLY A 133 -4.57 35.84 24.23
N VAL A 134 -4.93 34.56 24.30
CA VAL A 134 -4.42 33.56 23.34
C VAL A 134 -5.28 33.67 22.08
N GLY A 135 -4.77 34.36 21.06
CA GLY A 135 -5.32 34.30 19.72
C GLY A 135 -4.87 32.99 19.07
N VAL A 136 -5.83 32.09 18.80
CA VAL A 136 -5.59 30.87 18.02
C VAL A 136 -6.16 31.10 16.63
N THR A 137 -5.32 31.13 15.61
CA THR A 137 -5.75 31.27 14.21
C THR A 137 -6.06 29.90 13.64
N LEU A 138 -7.31 29.71 13.22
CA LEU A 138 -7.76 28.50 12.54
C LEU A 138 -7.64 28.71 11.03
N GLU A 139 -6.84 27.88 10.38
CA GLU A 139 -6.59 27.90 8.94
C GLU A 139 -7.34 26.73 8.28
N PRO A 140 -7.98 26.93 7.12
CA PRO A 140 -8.53 25.82 6.34
C PRO A 140 -7.43 24.80 6.01
N GLY A 141 -7.78 23.51 6.02
CA GLY A 141 -6.85 22.48 5.55
C GLY A 141 -6.54 22.64 4.05
N PRO A 142 -5.41 22.08 3.58
CA PRO A 142 -4.95 22.24 2.21
C PRO A 142 -5.80 21.49 1.16
N GLY A 143 -6.78 20.72 1.61
CA GLY A 143 -7.54 19.79 0.76
C GLY A 143 -7.01 18.37 0.93
N ILE A 144 -6.59 17.75 -0.17
CA ILE A 144 -5.98 16.41 -0.19
C ILE A 144 -4.54 16.56 -0.68
N GLU A 145 -3.59 16.20 0.16
CA GLU A 145 -2.17 16.17 -0.18
C GLU A 145 -1.72 14.74 -0.46
N THR A 146 -0.81 14.55 -1.41
CA THR A 146 -0.21 13.23 -1.71
C THR A 146 1.22 13.21 -1.21
N VAL A 147 1.55 12.19 -0.43
CA VAL A 147 2.84 12.04 0.22
C VAL A 147 3.40 10.67 -0.13
N GLU A 148 4.57 10.65 -0.73
CA GLU A 148 5.38 9.44 -0.88
C GLU A 148 6.05 9.11 0.45
N VAL A 149 6.00 7.84 0.84
CA VAL A 149 6.60 7.38 2.09
C VAL A 149 7.75 6.40 1.85
N ALA A 150 7.65 5.59 0.79
CA ALA A 150 8.73 4.72 0.37
C ALA A 150 8.70 4.50 -1.14
N SER A 151 9.87 4.25 -1.71
CA SER A 151 10.02 3.80 -3.08
C SER A 151 11.06 2.69 -3.20
N GLY A 152 10.92 1.87 -4.24
CA GLY A 152 11.83 0.76 -4.52
C GLY A 152 11.79 0.36 -6.00
N ALA A 153 12.85 -0.29 -6.47
CA ALA A 153 12.89 -0.84 -7.82
C ALA A 153 11.98 -2.08 -7.91
N ALA A 154 11.27 -2.22 -9.02
CA ALA A 154 10.57 -3.44 -9.39
C ALA A 154 11.16 -4.00 -10.68
N SER A 155 11.38 -5.31 -10.69
CA SER A 155 12.02 -6.00 -11.81
C SER A 155 11.49 -7.42 -11.95
N GLY A 156 11.36 -7.89 -13.19
CA GLY A 156 10.84 -9.22 -13.52
C GLY A 156 9.33 -9.33 -13.33
N ALA A 157 8.81 -10.55 -13.47
CA ALA A 157 7.37 -10.80 -13.52
C ALA A 157 6.64 -10.61 -12.18
N HIS A 158 7.37 -10.60 -11.05
CA HIS A 158 6.79 -10.42 -9.72
C HIS A 158 7.75 -9.63 -8.82
N THR A 159 7.26 -8.56 -8.22
CA THR A 159 7.96 -7.79 -7.19
C THR A 159 7.02 -7.57 -6.01
N GLU A 160 7.55 -7.71 -4.80
CA GLU A 160 6.82 -7.43 -3.57
C GLU A 160 7.66 -6.57 -2.63
N ILE A 161 7.04 -5.53 -2.08
CA ILE A 161 7.60 -4.68 -1.04
C ILE A 161 6.69 -4.76 0.17
N GLN A 162 7.25 -5.14 1.32
CA GLN A 162 6.53 -5.21 2.59
C GLN A 162 6.86 -4.01 3.47
N ILE A 163 5.84 -3.44 4.08
CA ILE A 163 5.93 -2.39 5.09
C ILE A 163 5.47 -2.98 6.42
N ALA A 164 6.26 -2.74 7.47
CA ALA A 164 5.90 -3.09 8.83
C ALA A 164 6.16 -1.90 9.76
N ASN A 165 5.15 -1.54 10.55
CA ASN A 165 5.18 -0.46 11.55
C ASN A 165 5.70 0.89 11.01
N LEU A 166 5.30 1.27 9.80
CA LEU A 166 5.55 2.61 9.30
C LEU A 166 4.79 3.63 10.15
N HIS A 167 5.51 4.55 10.79
CA HIS A 167 4.94 5.56 11.67
C HIS A 167 4.51 6.81 10.87
N GLY A 168 3.33 7.33 11.16
CA GLY A 168 2.85 8.61 10.64
C GLY A 168 2.21 9.45 11.74
N THR A 169 2.42 10.77 11.65
CA THR A 169 1.84 11.74 12.58
C THR A 169 1.34 12.98 11.84
N ALA A 170 0.27 13.57 12.34
CA ALA A 170 -0.27 14.85 11.86
C ALA A 170 -0.60 15.70 13.08
N THR A 171 0.08 16.85 13.24
CA THR A 171 -0.06 17.72 14.42
C THR A 171 -0.71 19.05 14.08
N ASN A 172 -1.13 19.77 15.12
CA ASN A 172 -1.86 21.04 15.03
C ASN A 172 -3.13 20.94 14.15
N ILE A 173 -3.75 19.76 14.08
CA ILE A 173 -4.96 19.54 13.28
C ILE A 173 -6.21 19.78 14.12
N ALA A 174 -7.08 20.65 13.61
CA ALA A 174 -8.40 20.90 14.17
C ALA A 174 -9.44 20.06 13.41
N GLY A 175 -9.71 18.86 13.91
CA GLY A 175 -10.70 17.94 13.34
C GLY A 175 -10.11 16.56 13.05
N ASN A 176 -10.81 15.80 12.22
CA ASN A 176 -10.39 14.46 11.86
C ASN A 176 -9.33 14.49 10.76
N VAL A 177 -8.38 13.58 10.83
CA VAL A 177 -7.44 13.31 9.74
C VAL A 177 -7.93 12.08 8.99
N SER A 178 -7.95 12.11 7.67
CA SER A 178 -8.21 10.93 6.84
C SER A 178 -6.98 10.63 6.00
N VAL A 179 -6.55 9.37 5.99
CA VAL A 179 -5.46 8.89 5.14
C VAL A 179 -5.96 7.81 4.20
N ARG A 180 -5.52 7.83 2.95
CA ARG A 180 -5.81 6.79 1.96
C ARG A 180 -4.48 6.26 1.42
N PRO A 181 -4.13 5.00 1.69
CA PRO A 181 -2.90 4.42 1.17
C PRO A 181 -3.02 4.24 -0.35
N TYR A 182 -1.92 4.42 -1.05
CA TYR A 182 -1.79 4.13 -2.47
C TYR A 182 -0.48 3.43 -2.75
N VAL A 183 -0.50 2.61 -3.81
CA VAL A 183 0.70 2.06 -4.43
C VAL A 183 0.67 2.41 -5.90
N GLN A 184 1.77 2.93 -6.40
CA GLN A 184 1.98 3.27 -7.79
C GLN A 184 3.19 2.50 -8.32
N VAL A 185 3.09 2.01 -9.54
CA VAL A 185 4.24 1.55 -10.32
C VAL A 185 4.39 2.44 -11.55
N VAL A 186 5.63 2.81 -11.84
CA VAL A 186 6.02 3.51 -13.07
C VAL A 186 7.04 2.62 -13.78
N SER A 187 6.71 2.12 -14.97
CA SER A 187 7.67 1.37 -15.79
C SER A 187 8.78 2.29 -16.30
N ASP A 188 9.95 1.75 -16.64
CA ASP A 188 11.02 2.54 -17.26
C ASP A 188 10.64 3.09 -18.64
N ASN A 189 9.59 2.51 -19.26
CA ASN A 189 8.98 2.98 -20.49
C ASN A 189 7.94 4.11 -20.27
N GLY A 190 7.62 4.43 -19.02
CA GLY A 190 6.72 5.51 -18.62
C GLY A 190 5.26 5.12 -18.41
N ASP A 191 4.92 3.83 -18.46
CA ASP A 191 3.57 3.34 -18.14
C ASP A 191 3.31 3.44 -16.64
N VAL A 192 2.13 3.90 -16.26
CA VAL A 192 1.78 4.13 -14.85
C VAL A 192 0.53 3.36 -14.49
N ALA A 193 0.59 2.59 -13.41
CA ALA A 193 -0.58 2.04 -12.74
C ALA A 193 -0.55 2.43 -11.27
N THR A 194 -1.68 2.93 -10.77
CA THR A 194 -1.84 3.34 -9.37
C THR A 194 -3.10 2.70 -8.83
N THR A 195 -3.00 2.07 -7.66
CA THR A 195 -4.15 1.57 -6.91
C THR A 195 -4.30 2.36 -5.61
N PHE A 196 -5.54 2.50 -5.17
CA PHE A 196 -5.91 3.26 -3.99
C PHE A 196 -6.74 2.40 -3.05
N GLY A 197 -6.31 2.35 -1.79
CA GLY A 197 -7.00 1.58 -0.76
C GLY A 197 -8.20 2.31 -0.16
N GLN A 198 -8.83 1.67 0.81
CA GLN A 198 -9.90 2.30 1.58
C GLN A 198 -9.35 3.44 2.45
N PRO A 199 -10.08 4.56 2.61
CA PRO A 199 -9.67 5.63 3.51
C PRO A 199 -9.83 5.24 4.98
N TRP A 200 -8.85 5.59 5.80
CA TRP A 200 -8.83 5.44 7.25
C TRP A 200 -8.99 6.80 7.91
N ARG A 201 -9.89 6.90 8.89
CA ARG A 201 -10.20 8.16 9.57
C ARG A 201 -9.74 8.11 11.02
N PHE A 202 -8.96 9.09 11.43
CA PHE A 202 -8.45 9.29 12.78
C PHE A 202 -9.22 10.42 13.46
N ASN A 203 -9.66 10.17 14.69
CA ASN A 203 -10.52 11.07 15.46
C ASN A 203 -9.77 11.71 16.61
#